data_AF-A0A820S6L6-F1
#
_entry.id   AF-A0A820S6L6-F1
#
_cell.length_a   1.000
_cell.length_b   1.000
_cell.length_c   1.000
_cell.angle_alpha   90.00
_cell.angle_beta   90.00
_cell.angle_gamma   90.00
#
_symmetry.space_group_name_H-M   'P 1'
#
loop_
_entity.id
_entity.type
_entity.pdbx_description
1 polymer ?
#
loop_
_entity_poly.entity_id
_entity_poly.type
_entity_poly.pdbx_seq_one_letter_code
_entity_poly.pdbx_strand_id
1 'polypeptide(L)'
;PYQYLQLTRDTTDSDIKQRREIQNKTALFINQAAVNAAIYGHTLVLDGLEKTERNVLPILNNLLENREMNLDNGQFLVSTQRFDELLKLYTKEQLDKLNFIRVHEDFRVIALTLPPLSDYKGNSLDPPLRSRFQVF
;
A
#
# COMPACT_ATOMS: atom_id res chain seq x y z
N PRO A 1 -13.38 9.65 -4.53
CA PRO A 1 -12.47 9.11 -5.58
C PRO A 1 -11.87 7.77 -5.14
N TYR A 2 -11.61 6.86 -6.08
CA TYR A 2 -11.02 5.56 -5.78
C TYR A 2 -9.81 5.28 -6.67
N GLN A 3 -8.94 4.41 -6.20
CA GLN A 3 -7.81 3.85 -6.94
C GLN A 3 -8.03 2.35 -7.04
N TYR A 4 -7.78 1.77 -8.21
CA TYR A 4 -7.95 0.35 -8.45
C TYR A 4 -6.60 -0.31 -8.61
N LEU A 5 -6.40 -1.41 -7.89
CA LEU A 5 -5.21 -2.24 -8.01
C LEU A 5 -5.63 -3.70 -8.21
N GLN A 6 -5.36 -4.19 -9.41
CA GLN A 6 -5.51 -5.61 -9.71
C GLN A 6 -4.26 -6.36 -9.27
N LEU A 7 -4.45 -7.37 -8.44
CA LEU A 7 -3.41 -8.25 -7.98
C LEU A 7 -3.48 -9.57 -8.76
N THR A 8 -2.34 -9.94 -9.32
CA THR A 8 -2.13 -11.19 -10.05
C THR A 8 -0.90 -11.88 -9.49
N ARG A 9 -0.62 -13.07 -10.01
CA ARG A 9 0.60 -13.79 -9.65
C ARG A 9 1.88 -13.07 -10.13
N ASP A 10 1.77 -12.22 -11.13
CA ASP A 10 2.90 -11.46 -11.67
C ASP A 10 3.03 -10.06 -11.04
N THR A 11 2.17 -9.70 -10.09
CA THR A 11 2.25 -8.41 -9.39
C THR A 11 3.56 -8.33 -8.61
N THR A 12 4.28 -7.22 -8.79
CA THR A 12 5.54 -6.95 -8.10
C THR A 12 5.42 -5.79 -7.12
N ASP A 13 6.47 -5.59 -6.31
CA ASP A 13 6.60 -4.43 -5.42
C ASP A 13 6.39 -3.11 -6.16
N SER A 14 6.98 -2.98 -7.37
CA SER A 14 6.88 -1.78 -8.20
C SER A 14 5.47 -1.48 -8.73
N ASP A 15 4.56 -2.47 -8.79
CA ASP A 15 3.16 -2.26 -9.18
C ASP A 15 2.30 -1.75 -8.01
N ILE A 16 2.79 -1.92 -6.78
CA ILE A 16 2.11 -1.44 -5.55
C ILE A 16 2.68 -0.10 -5.11
N LYS A 17 4.00 0.03 -5.14
CA LYS A 17 4.70 1.20 -4.62
C LYS A 17 4.93 2.24 -5.71
N GLN A 18 6.05 2.10 -6.41
CA GLN A 18 6.49 3.04 -7.42
C GLN A 18 7.08 2.27 -8.59
N ARG A 19 6.69 2.69 -9.80
CA ARG A 19 7.32 2.20 -11.02
C ARG A 19 8.43 3.15 -11.40
N ARG A 20 9.62 2.61 -11.64
CA ARG A 20 10.74 3.38 -12.19
C ARG A 20 10.61 3.47 -13.70
N GLU A 21 10.39 4.67 -14.20
CA GLU A 21 10.34 4.95 -15.63
C GLU A 21 11.52 5.81 -16.06
N ILE A 22 12.11 5.51 -17.21
CA ILE A 22 13.20 6.30 -17.78
C ILE A 22 12.57 7.28 -18.77
N GLN A 23 12.63 8.56 -18.45
CA GLN A 23 12.19 9.63 -19.34
C GLN A 23 13.36 10.58 -19.55
N ASN A 24 13.70 10.88 -20.81
CA ASN A 24 14.75 11.84 -21.16
C ASN A 24 16.09 11.62 -20.41
N LYS A 25 16.56 10.36 -20.36
CA LYS A 25 17.80 9.93 -19.66
C LYS A 25 17.78 10.11 -18.13
N THR A 26 16.63 10.42 -17.54
CA THR A 26 16.45 10.53 -16.09
C THR A 26 15.51 9.45 -15.60
N ALA A 27 15.81 8.84 -14.46
CA ALA A 27 14.91 7.89 -13.81
C ALA A 27 13.89 8.65 -12.96
N LEU A 28 12.60 8.49 -13.29
CA LEU A 28 11.47 9.02 -12.54
C LEU A 28 10.79 7.87 -11.79
N PHE A 29 10.33 8.16 -10.58
CA PHE A 29 9.54 7.23 -9.77
C PHE A 29 8.08 7.65 -9.84
N ILE A 30 7.23 6.81 -10.42
CA ILE A 30 5.82 7.08 -10.60
C ILE A 30 5.03 6.31 -9.55
N ASN A 31 4.34 7.05 -8.67
CA ASN A 31 3.47 6.49 -7.64
C ASN A 31 2.36 5.65 -8.26
N GLN A 32 2.20 4.43 -7.75
CA GLN A 32 1.12 3.54 -8.16
C GLN A 32 -0.16 3.78 -7.36
N ALA A 33 -1.20 3.01 -7.67
CA ALA A 33 -2.53 3.13 -7.11
C ALA A 33 -2.54 3.14 -5.57
N ALA A 34 -1.78 2.27 -4.91
CA ALA A 34 -1.77 2.17 -3.45
C ALA A 34 -1.15 3.41 -2.79
N VAL A 35 -0.04 3.91 -3.33
CA VAL A 35 0.64 5.11 -2.82
C VAL A 35 -0.22 6.35 -3.04
N ASN A 36 -0.79 6.52 -4.24
CA ASN A 36 -1.69 7.64 -4.52
C ASN A 36 -2.93 7.59 -3.62
N ALA A 37 -3.49 6.40 -3.37
CA ALA A 37 -4.62 6.27 -2.46
C ALA A 37 -4.27 6.69 -1.03
N ALA A 38 -3.10 6.28 -0.54
CA ALA A 38 -2.63 6.64 0.80
C ALA A 38 -2.36 8.15 0.95
N ILE A 39 -1.77 8.79 -0.07
CA ILE A 39 -1.43 10.23 -0.04
C ILE A 39 -2.69 11.10 -0.16
N TYR A 40 -3.58 10.79 -1.09
CA TYR A 40 -4.75 11.61 -1.39
C TYR A 40 -6.01 11.23 -0.60
N GLY A 41 -5.94 10.19 0.25
CA GLY A 41 -7.10 9.71 1.01
C GLY A 41 -8.18 9.08 0.13
N HIS A 42 -7.79 8.47 -0.99
CA HIS A 42 -8.74 7.76 -1.84
C HIS A 42 -9.04 6.37 -1.27
N THR A 43 -10.18 5.81 -1.68
CA THR A 43 -10.46 4.39 -1.42
C THR A 43 -9.62 3.53 -2.36
N LEU A 44 -8.80 2.64 -1.81
CA LEU A 44 -8.07 1.63 -2.59
C LEU A 44 -8.92 0.38 -2.73
N VAL A 45 -9.18 -0.03 -3.96
CA VAL A 45 -9.85 -1.30 -4.27
C VAL A 45 -8.78 -2.30 -4.69
N LEU A 46 -8.61 -3.35 -3.89
CA LEU A 46 -7.73 -4.48 -4.16
C LEU A 46 -8.54 -5.62 -4.77
N ASP A 47 -8.22 -6.06 -5.97
CA ASP A 47 -8.88 -7.21 -6.62
C ASP A 47 -7.90 -8.37 -6.78
N GLY A 48 -8.29 -9.59 -6.39
CA GLY A 48 -7.47 -10.78 -6.59
C GLY A 48 -6.38 -10.99 -5.53
N LEU A 49 -6.63 -10.56 -4.29
CA LEU A 49 -5.68 -10.75 -3.17
C LEU A 49 -5.26 -12.22 -3.00
N GLU A 50 -6.15 -13.17 -3.31
CA GLU A 50 -5.89 -14.62 -3.25
C GLU A 50 -4.93 -15.14 -4.33
N LYS A 51 -4.75 -14.37 -5.41
CA LYS A 51 -3.87 -14.73 -6.55
C LYS A 51 -2.48 -14.13 -6.42
N THR A 52 -2.26 -13.29 -5.41
CA THR A 52 -1.02 -12.53 -5.22
C THR A 52 0.10 -13.45 -4.73
N GLU A 53 1.33 -13.20 -5.18
CA GLU A 53 2.51 -13.90 -4.67
C GLU A 53 2.81 -13.56 -3.21
N ARG A 54 3.37 -14.53 -2.47
CA ARG A 54 3.59 -14.42 -1.01
C ARG A 54 4.59 -13.33 -0.63
N ASN A 55 5.50 -12.97 -1.52
CA ASN A 55 6.49 -11.91 -1.31
C ASN A 55 5.87 -10.50 -1.26
N VAL A 56 4.70 -10.32 -1.86
CA VAL A 56 4.03 -9.02 -1.98
C VAL A 56 3.07 -8.77 -0.81
N LEU A 57 2.51 -9.83 -0.24
CA LEU A 57 1.57 -9.75 0.87
C LEU A 57 2.09 -8.96 2.09
N PRO A 58 3.37 -9.08 2.51
CA PRO A 58 3.89 -8.30 3.64
C PRO A 58 3.87 -6.78 3.41
N ILE A 59 4.13 -6.35 2.17
CA ILE A 59 4.14 -4.93 1.80
C ILE A 59 2.72 -4.36 1.92
N LEU A 60 1.74 -5.07 1.38
CA LEU A 60 0.33 -4.71 1.53
C LEU A 60 -0.09 -4.76 2.99
N ASN A 61 0.27 -5.81 3.73
CA ASN A 61 -0.07 -5.93 5.15
C ASN A 61 0.41 -4.72 5.96
N ASN A 62 1.64 -4.27 5.74
CA ASN A 62 2.19 -3.13 6.47
C ASN A 62 1.43 -1.82 6.17
N LEU A 63 1.02 -1.62 4.92
CA LEU A 63 0.19 -0.48 4.54
C LEU A 63 -1.22 -0.56 5.14
N LEU A 64 -1.81 -1.76 5.19
CA LEU A 64 -3.16 -1.97 5.73
C LEU A 64 -3.21 -1.86 7.26
N GLU A 65 -2.20 -2.37 7.93
CA GLU A 65 -2.13 -2.45 9.39
C GLU A 65 -1.58 -1.17 10.01
N ASN A 66 -0.38 -0.76 9.57
CA ASN A 66 0.33 0.36 10.17
C ASN A 66 0.13 1.67 9.41
N ARG A 67 -0.46 1.65 8.21
CA ARG A 67 -0.42 2.78 7.26
C ARG A 67 1.01 3.25 6.99
N GLU A 68 1.94 2.29 6.94
CA GLU A 68 3.36 2.56 6.72
C GLU A 68 3.86 1.83 5.48
N MET A 69 4.74 2.46 4.70
CA MET A 69 5.31 1.86 3.49
C MET A 69 6.59 2.59 3.07
N ASN A 70 7.66 1.82 2.81
CA ASN A 70 8.90 2.33 2.24
C ASN A 70 8.79 2.46 0.72
N LEU A 71 9.05 3.65 0.17
CA LEU A 71 9.04 3.93 -1.27
C LEU A 71 10.46 3.82 -1.86
N ASP A 72 10.54 3.50 -3.15
CA ASP A 72 11.82 3.23 -3.83
C ASP A 72 12.66 4.49 -4.06
N ASN A 73 12.03 5.66 -4.02
CA ASN A 73 12.71 6.95 -4.06
C ASN A 73 13.29 7.39 -2.70
N GLY A 74 13.20 6.55 -1.66
CA GLY A 74 13.69 6.85 -0.31
C GLY A 74 12.69 7.58 0.57
N GLN A 75 11.47 7.83 0.09
CA GLN A 75 10.39 8.36 0.91
C GLN A 75 9.75 7.27 1.77
N PHE A 76 9.16 7.67 2.89
CA PHE A 76 8.49 6.76 3.80
C PHE A 76 7.08 7.26 4.13
N LEU A 77 6.07 6.45 3.84
CA LEU A 77 4.70 6.69 4.26
C LEU A 77 4.58 6.41 5.76
N VAL A 78 4.02 7.36 6.48
CA VAL A 78 3.83 7.32 7.94
C VAL A 78 2.35 7.50 8.25
N SER A 79 1.86 6.75 9.23
CA SER A 79 0.50 6.89 9.72
C SER A 79 0.21 8.33 10.16
N THR A 80 -1.03 8.76 9.99
CA THR A 80 -1.48 10.10 10.39
C THR A 80 -1.09 10.42 11.84
N GLN A 81 -1.41 9.51 12.76
CA GLN A 81 -1.14 9.69 14.19
C GLN A 81 0.36 9.83 14.47
N ARG A 82 1.18 8.96 13.88
CA ARG A 82 2.63 9.00 14.08
C ARG A 82 3.26 10.24 13.46
N PHE A 83 2.78 10.69 12.32
CA PHE A 83 3.24 11.93 11.70
C PHE A 83 2.90 13.14 12.58
N ASP A 84 1.69 13.17 13.15
CA ASP A 84 1.23 14.25 14.03
C ASP A 84 1.98 14.26 15.38
N GLU A 85 2.43 13.10 15.87
CA GLU A 85 3.36 12.99 17.01
C GLU A 85 4.76 13.53 16.66
N LEU A 86 5.30 13.17 15.50
CA LEU A 86 6.59 13.64 15.03
C LEU A 86 6.60 15.16 14.81
N LEU A 87 5.49 15.74 14.34
CA LEU A 87 5.33 17.20 14.21
C LEU A 87 5.42 17.96 15.54
N LYS A 88 5.18 17.30 16.67
CA LYS A 88 5.35 17.90 18.00
C LYS A 88 6.82 17.93 18.44
N LEU A 89 7.63 16.99 17.93
CA LEU A 89 9.03 16.82 18.31
C LEU A 89 10.01 17.48 17.31
N TYR A 90 9.61 17.57 16.04
CA TYR A 90 10.44 18.03 14.94
C TYR A 90 9.73 19.12 14.14
N THR A 91 10.49 20.02 13.52
CA THR A 91 9.93 21.00 12.58
C THR A 91 9.62 20.34 11.24
N LYS A 92 8.67 20.91 10.48
CA LYS A 92 8.31 20.41 9.14
C LYS A 92 9.52 20.26 8.22
N GLU A 93 10.50 21.16 8.30
CA GLU A 93 11.73 21.10 7.50
C GLU A 93 12.64 19.91 7.85
N GLN A 94 12.64 19.48 9.12
CA GLN A 94 13.37 18.28 9.53
C GLN A 94 12.67 17.01 9.06
N LEU A 95 11.34 16.97 9.14
CA LEU A 95 10.55 15.87 8.57
C LEU A 95 10.69 15.75 7.05
N ASP A 96 10.75 16.90 6.35
CA ASP A 96 10.94 16.94 4.90
C ASP A 96 12.32 16.40 4.50
N LYS A 97 13.37 16.74 5.28
CA LYS A 97 14.72 16.14 5.12
C LYS A 97 14.74 14.63 5.36
N LEU A 98 13.85 14.12 6.21
CA LEU A 98 13.69 12.68 6.45
C LEU A 98 12.82 11.99 5.40
N ASN A 99 12.27 12.74 4.43
CA ASN A 99 11.42 12.25 3.35
C ASN A 99 10.16 11.51 3.85
N PHE A 100 9.59 11.94 4.98
CA PHE A 100 8.37 11.36 5.53
C PHE A 100 7.13 11.96 4.88
N ILE A 101 6.21 11.08 4.46
CA ILE A 101 4.93 11.45 3.87
C ILE A 101 3.81 11.03 4.81
N ARG A 102 2.94 11.98 5.18
CA ARG A 102 1.75 11.71 5.98
C ARG A 102 0.71 10.95 5.15
N VAL A 103 0.25 9.81 5.63
CA VAL A 103 -0.94 9.13 5.08
C VAL A 103 -2.20 9.90 5.48
N HIS A 104 -3.14 10.00 4.55
CA HIS A 104 -4.41 10.70 4.76
C HIS A 104 -5.37 9.88 5.65
N GLU A 105 -6.14 10.56 6.50
CA GLU A 105 -7.06 9.93 7.47
C GLU A 105 -8.20 9.17 6.79
N ASP A 106 -8.72 9.73 5.70
CA ASP A 106 -9.76 9.11 4.87
C ASP A 106 -9.30 7.94 4.01
N PHE A 107 -8.03 7.55 4.07
CA PHE A 107 -7.55 6.37 3.37
C PHE A 107 -8.27 5.11 3.86
N ARG A 108 -9.00 4.48 2.94
CA ARG A 108 -9.79 3.26 3.17
C ARG A 108 -9.43 2.21 2.14
N VAL A 109 -9.52 0.94 2.51
CA VAL A 109 -9.25 -0.17 1.60
C VAL A 109 -10.42 -1.13 1.55
N ILE A 110 -10.77 -1.56 0.33
CA ILE A 110 -11.76 -2.58 0.04
C ILE A 110 -11.03 -3.69 -0.70
N ALA A 111 -11.10 -4.93 -0.21
CA ALA A 111 -10.56 -6.08 -0.91
C ALA A 111 -11.69 -6.93 -1.49
N LEU A 112 -11.65 -7.11 -2.81
CA LEU A 112 -12.44 -8.07 -3.56
C LEU A 112 -11.64 -9.37 -3.56
N THR A 113 -12.10 -10.33 -2.77
CA THR A 113 -11.49 -11.65 -2.69
C THR A 113 -12.55 -12.69 -3.00
N LEU A 114 -12.14 -13.75 -3.69
CA LEU A 114 -13.02 -14.91 -3.82
C LEU A 114 -13.10 -15.63 -2.47
N PRO A 115 -14.31 -15.98 -1.99
CA PRO A 115 -14.41 -16.82 -0.81
C PRO A 115 -13.63 -18.12 -1.08
N PRO A 116 -12.93 -18.68 -0.07
CA PRO A 116 -12.26 -19.96 -0.24
C PRO A 116 -13.32 -21.02 -0.52
N LEU A 117 -13.56 -21.32 -1.79
CA LEU A 117 -14.36 -22.44 -2.23
C LEU A 117 -13.68 -23.70 -1.71
N SER A 118 -14.46 -24.63 -1.15
CA SER A 118 -14.00 -25.83 -0.44
C SER A 118 -13.06 -26.74 -1.24
N ASP A 119 -12.87 -26.49 -2.54
CA ASP A 119 -12.05 -27.32 -3.44
C ASP A 119 -11.01 -26.54 -4.26
N TYR A 120 -10.75 -25.26 -3.97
CA TYR A 120 -9.64 -24.53 -4.60
C TYR A 120 -8.31 -24.95 -3.97
N LYS A 121 -7.49 -25.70 -4.71
CA LYS A 121 -6.05 -25.94 -4.42
C LYS A 121 -5.19 -24.67 -4.63
N GLY A 122 -5.74 -23.49 -4.38
CA GLY A 122 -4.98 -22.25 -4.32
C GLY A 122 -4.33 -22.10 -2.95
N ASN A 123 -3.26 -21.30 -2.85
CA ASN A 123 -2.69 -20.97 -1.55
C ASN A 123 -3.75 -20.23 -0.73
N SER A 124 -4.15 -20.81 0.42
CA SER A 124 -5.00 -20.10 1.37
C SER A 124 -4.32 -18.80 1.76
N LEU A 125 -5.08 -17.70 1.82
CA LEU A 125 -4.63 -16.47 2.45
C LEU A 125 -4.14 -16.79 3.86
N ASP A 126 -3.02 -16.20 4.27
CA ASP A 126 -2.48 -16.43 5.62
C ASP A 126 -3.50 -15.94 6.68
N PRO A 127 -3.71 -16.69 7.78
CA PRO A 127 -4.74 -16.38 8.78
C PRO A 127 -4.74 -14.94 9.31
N PRO A 128 -3.58 -14.28 9.53
CA PRO A 128 -3.55 -12.88 9.98
C PRO A 128 -4.17 -11.93 8.96
N LEU A 129 -3.83 -12.07 7.68
CA LEU A 129 -4.34 -11.21 6.61
C LEU A 129 -5.84 -11.38 6.41
N ARG A 130 -6.31 -12.64 6.46
CA ARG A 130 -7.74 -12.95 6.33
C ARG A 130 -8.57 -12.34 7.45
N SER A 131 -8.06 -12.31 8.69
CA SER A 131 -8.78 -11.81 9.86
C SER A 131 -8.96 -10.28 9.86
N ARG A 132 -8.28 -9.56 8.96
CA ARG A 132 -8.35 -8.09 8.85
C ARG A 132 -9.49 -7.60 7.96
N PHE A 133 -10.11 -8.48 7.18
CA PHE A 133 -11.26 -8.15 6.35
C PHE A 133 -12.56 -8.59 7.04
N GLN A 134 -13.52 -7.67 7.19
CA GLN A 134 -14.89 -8.02 7.54
C GLN A 134 -15.64 -8.42 6.27
N VAL A 135 -16.18 -9.63 6.27
CA VAL A 135 -17.10 -10.09 5.22
C VAL A 135 -18.49 -9.63 5.63
N PHE A 136 -19.09 -8.77 4.81
CA PHE A 136 -20.49 -8.35 4.92
C PHE A 136 -21.35 -9.18 3.98
#